data_AF-A0A853CZU4-F1
#
_entry.id   AF-A0A853CZU4-F1
#
_cell.length_a   1.000
_cell.length_b   1.000
_cell.length_c   1.000
_cell.angle_alpha   90.00
_cell.angle_beta   90.00
_cell.angle_gamma   90.00
#
_symmetry.space_group_name_H-M   'P 1'
#
loop_
_entity.id
_entity.type
_entity.pdbx_description
1 polymer ?
#
loop_
_entity_poly.entity_id
_entity_poly.type
_entity_poly.pdbx_seq_one_letter_code
_entity_poly.pdbx_strand_id
1 'polypeptide(L)'
;MTTAQPAVSSDAAPTLDSLISDGLRQAKSEFQKEVLTKARETGSISEADWKEANNRYKACLDEQGYAADLLYDGSKVLMAFDADSNESEAAKKTRQAADLACYQKTSAFINEVYAYLNGGSDRPDADAVQRAVLACLIDRKLVPADTSYDQFLADLEQNEGKQFGAQSAADEEAVTKCWIENT
;
A
#
# COMPACT_ATOMS: atom_id res chain seq x y z
N MET A 1 37.30 17.08 -21.57
CA MET A 1 36.82 15.69 -21.69
C MET A 1 36.01 15.41 -20.44
N THR A 2 34.69 15.59 -20.51
CA THR A 2 33.77 15.39 -19.38
C THR A 2 33.38 13.92 -19.38
N THR A 3 33.81 13.18 -18.36
CA THR A 3 33.32 11.82 -18.11
C THR A 3 31.92 11.92 -17.51
N ALA A 4 30.93 11.43 -18.26
CA ALA A 4 29.57 11.23 -17.79
C ALA A 4 29.57 10.15 -16.69
N GLN A 5 28.90 10.44 -15.57
CA GLN A 5 28.54 9.44 -14.56
C GLN A 5 27.44 8.52 -15.12
N PRO A 6 27.46 7.21 -14.84
CA PRO A 6 26.35 6.34 -15.17
C PRO A 6 25.20 6.61 -14.19
N ALA A 7 24.07 7.06 -14.74
CA ALA A 7 22.79 7.02 -14.08
C ALA A 7 22.28 5.57 -14.09
N VAL A 8 22.12 4.95 -12.93
CA VAL A 8 21.20 3.82 -12.72
C VAL A 8 20.89 3.68 -11.23
N SER A 9 19.79 4.28 -10.81
CA SER A 9 18.95 3.72 -9.76
C SER A 9 17.52 3.76 -10.29
N SER A 10 17.14 2.66 -10.95
CA SER A 10 15.76 2.39 -11.31
C SER A 10 15.09 1.81 -10.07
N ASP A 11 14.29 2.61 -9.37
CA ASP A 11 13.29 2.10 -8.41
C ASP A 11 12.19 1.39 -9.22
N ALA A 12 12.50 0.18 -9.70
CA ALA A 12 11.53 -0.65 -10.38
C ALA A 12 10.52 -1.16 -9.35
N ALA A 13 9.23 -0.98 -9.63
CA ALA A 13 8.16 -1.55 -8.81
C ALA A 13 8.35 -3.07 -8.64
N PRO A 14 8.09 -3.62 -7.43
CA PRO A 14 8.27 -5.05 -7.19
C PRO A 14 7.41 -5.88 -8.15
N THR A 15 8.00 -6.95 -8.69
CA THR A 15 7.28 -7.91 -9.54
C THR A 15 6.65 -8.99 -8.68
N LEU A 16 5.65 -9.70 -9.22
CA LEU A 16 5.09 -10.87 -8.54
C LEU A 16 6.17 -11.89 -8.13
N ASP A 17 7.13 -12.14 -9.02
CA ASP A 17 8.23 -13.08 -8.77
C ASP A 17 9.17 -12.60 -7.66
N SER A 18 9.48 -11.30 -7.60
CA SER A 18 10.30 -10.75 -6.51
C SER A 18 9.58 -10.82 -5.17
N LEU A 19 8.28 -10.51 -5.13
CA LEU A 19 7.47 -10.60 -3.91
C LEU A 19 7.40 -12.04 -3.37
N ILE A 20 7.14 -13.01 -4.25
CA ILE A 20 7.08 -14.42 -3.86
C ILE A 20 8.46 -14.92 -3.40
N SER A 21 9.53 -14.56 -4.12
CA SER A 21 10.90 -14.95 -3.77
C SER A 21 11.35 -14.37 -2.42
N ASP A 22 11.02 -13.10 -2.15
CA ASP A 22 11.31 -12.43 -0.89
C ASP A 22 10.51 -13.04 0.26
N GLY A 23 9.23 -13.35 0.03
CA GLY A 23 8.39 -14.03 1.00
C GLY A 23 8.91 -15.44 1.33
N LEU A 24 9.32 -16.23 0.34
CA LEU A 24 9.89 -17.57 0.57
C LEU A 24 11.19 -17.52 1.38
N ARG A 25 12.04 -16.52 1.13
CA ARG A 25 13.30 -16.32 1.88
C ARG A 25 13.06 -15.94 3.34
N GLN A 26 11.97 -15.22 3.63
CA GLN A 26 11.69 -14.65 4.94
C GLN A 26 10.57 -15.37 5.70
N ALA A 27 9.91 -16.35 5.09
CA ALA A 27 8.82 -17.11 5.68
C ALA A 27 9.22 -17.74 7.02
N LYS A 28 8.40 -17.50 8.06
CA LYS A 28 8.66 -18.02 9.42
C LYS A 28 7.74 -19.19 9.80
N SER A 29 6.94 -19.70 8.85
CA SER A 29 6.12 -20.89 9.02
C SER A 29 6.11 -21.75 7.77
N GLU A 30 5.92 -23.07 7.94
CA GLU A 30 5.76 -24.00 6.82
C GLU A 30 4.52 -23.67 5.98
N PHE A 31 3.44 -23.24 6.62
CA PHE A 31 2.24 -22.77 5.93
C PHE A 31 2.53 -21.61 4.96
N GLN A 32 3.32 -20.60 5.38
CA GLN A 32 3.73 -19.52 4.47
C GLN A 32 4.53 -20.06 3.28
N LYS A 33 5.47 -20.97 3.53
CA LYS A 33 6.29 -21.57 2.46
C LYS A 33 5.44 -22.35 1.47
N GLU A 34 4.46 -23.13 1.95
CA GLU A 34 3.56 -23.92 1.12
C GLU A 34 2.70 -23.04 0.22
N VAL A 35 2.03 -22.02 0.80
CA VAL A 35 1.18 -21.09 0.03
C VAL A 35 2.00 -20.31 -0.99
N LEU A 36 3.17 -19.79 -0.62
CA LEU A 36 4.03 -19.03 -1.53
C LEU A 36 4.66 -19.90 -2.62
N THR A 37 4.99 -21.16 -2.32
CA THR A 37 5.48 -22.12 -3.32
C THR A 37 4.39 -22.42 -4.35
N LYS A 38 3.17 -22.68 -3.89
CA LYS A 38 2.00 -22.86 -4.76
C LYS A 38 1.72 -21.60 -5.58
N ALA A 39 1.88 -20.41 -5.00
CA ALA A 39 1.73 -19.14 -5.71
C ALA A 39 2.77 -18.98 -6.82
N ARG A 40 4.03 -19.40 -6.59
CA ARG A 40 5.08 -19.40 -7.62
C ARG A 40 4.73 -20.30 -8.80
N GLU A 41 4.10 -21.44 -8.54
CA GLU A 41 3.74 -22.41 -9.57
C GLU A 41 2.48 -22.03 -10.35
N THR A 42 1.50 -21.43 -9.67
CA THR A 42 0.17 -21.14 -10.24
C THR A 42 -0.01 -19.68 -10.67
N GLY A 43 0.87 -18.78 -10.24
CA GLY A 43 0.73 -17.33 -10.42
C GLY A 43 -0.39 -16.70 -9.61
N SER A 44 -0.96 -17.41 -8.62
CA SER A 44 -2.10 -16.94 -7.83
C SER A 44 -2.05 -17.38 -6.36
N ILE A 45 -2.70 -16.64 -5.47
CA ILE A 45 -3.04 -17.08 -4.11
C ILE A 45 -4.56 -17.18 -4.04
N SER A 46 -5.07 -18.32 -3.56
CA SER A 46 -6.52 -18.49 -3.40
C SER A 46 -7.04 -17.67 -2.22
N GLU A 47 -8.28 -17.19 -2.30
CA GLU A 47 -8.93 -16.48 -1.19
C GLU A 47 -8.96 -17.34 0.09
N ALA A 48 -9.11 -18.66 -0.05
CA ALA A 48 -9.09 -19.59 1.08
C ALA A 48 -7.71 -19.64 1.76
N ASP A 49 -6.62 -19.74 0.99
CA ASP A 49 -5.25 -19.71 1.53
C ASP A 49 -4.95 -18.37 2.20
N TRP A 50 -5.42 -17.26 1.62
CA TRP A 50 -5.30 -15.91 2.19
C TRP A 50 -6.08 -15.75 3.49
N LYS A 51 -7.36 -16.17 3.53
CA LYS A 51 -8.18 -16.14 4.74
C LYS A 51 -7.60 -17.02 5.84
N GLU A 52 -7.13 -18.22 5.51
CA GLU A 52 -6.48 -19.12 6.45
C GLU A 52 -5.20 -18.52 7.05
N ALA A 53 -4.40 -17.81 6.25
CA ALA A 53 -3.23 -17.09 6.77
C ALA A 53 -3.61 -16.07 7.85
N ASN A 54 -4.69 -15.32 7.62
CA ASN A 54 -5.18 -14.31 8.56
C ASN A 54 -5.89 -14.93 9.77
N ASN A 55 -6.57 -16.08 9.60
CA ASN A 55 -7.09 -16.84 10.73
C ASN A 55 -5.96 -17.34 11.66
N ARG A 56 -4.83 -17.78 11.08
CA ARG A 56 -3.64 -18.16 11.84
C ARG A 56 -2.99 -16.97 12.55
N TYR A 57 -3.00 -15.80 11.92
CA TYR A 57 -2.56 -14.55 12.54
C TYR A 57 -3.41 -14.23 13.78
N LYS A 58 -4.74 -14.24 13.64
CA LYS A 58 -5.67 -14.05 14.75
C LYS A 58 -5.48 -15.09 15.85
N ALA A 59 -5.38 -16.37 15.50
CA ALA A 59 -5.17 -17.45 16.48
C ALA A 59 -3.86 -17.27 17.28
N CYS A 60 -2.78 -16.81 16.62
CA CYS A 60 -1.50 -16.53 17.29
C CYS A 60 -1.61 -15.40 18.32
N LEU A 61 -2.46 -14.40 18.07
CA LEU A 61 -2.76 -13.32 19.01
C LEU A 61 -3.64 -13.81 20.16
N ASP A 62 -4.68 -14.58 19.85
CA ASP A 62 -5.59 -15.17 20.84
C ASP A 62 -4.81 -16.09 21.82
N GLU A 63 -3.86 -16.90 21.32
CA GLU A 63 -2.97 -17.74 22.14
C GLU A 63 -2.10 -16.94 23.12
N GLN A 64 -1.83 -15.67 22.81
CA GLN A 64 -1.08 -14.74 23.66
C GLN A 64 -1.99 -13.89 24.56
N GLY A 65 -3.31 -14.13 24.51
CA GLY A 65 -4.30 -13.41 25.31
C GLY A 65 -4.73 -12.07 24.73
N TYR A 66 -4.42 -11.78 23.46
CA TYR A 66 -4.86 -10.57 22.77
C TYR A 66 -6.04 -10.89 21.88
N ALA A 67 -7.25 -10.61 22.35
CA ALA A 67 -8.44 -10.72 21.54
C ALA A 67 -8.41 -9.68 20.40
N ALA A 68 -8.62 -10.17 19.18
CA ALA A 68 -8.67 -9.33 17.99
C ALA A 68 -9.67 -9.88 16.96
N ASP A 69 -10.21 -9.00 16.14
CA ASP A 69 -11.10 -9.30 15.03
C ASP A 69 -10.42 -9.01 13.69
N LEU A 70 -10.80 -9.80 12.68
CA LEU A 70 -10.37 -9.60 11.30
C LEU A 70 -11.45 -8.85 10.54
N LEU A 71 -11.11 -7.68 10.01
CA LEU A 71 -11.97 -6.87 9.15
C LEU A 71 -11.46 -6.97 7.71
N TYR A 72 -12.26 -7.57 6.82
CA TYR A 72 -11.92 -7.74 5.41
C TYR A 72 -12.50 -6.60 4.58
N ASP A 73 -11.67 -6.03 3.71
CA ASP A 73 -12.04 -4.99 2.76
C ASP A 73 -11.38 -5.29 1.40
N GLY A 74 -12.16 -5.84 0.47
CA GLY A 74 -11.64 -6.32 -0.82
C GLY A 74 -10.48 -7.30 -0.66
N SER A 75 -9.31 -6.94 -1.21
CA SER A 75 -8.07 -7.73 -1.10
C SER A 75 -7.22 -7.38 0.13
N LYS A 76 -7.74 -6.57 1.05
CA LYS A 76 -7.07 -6.11 2.27
C LYS A 76 -7.76 -6.69 3.49
N VAL A 77 -7.00 -6.75 4.58
CA VAL A 77 -7.46 -7.22 5.88
C VAL A 77 -6.82 -6.36 6.96
N LEU A 78 -7.64 -5.91 7.90
CA LEU A 78 -7.23 -5.12 9.05
C LEU A 78 -7.44 -5.95 10.32
N MET A 79 -6.51 -5.83 11.25
CA MET A 79 -6.63 -6.39 12.59
C MET A 79 -7.20 -5.31 13.53
N ALA A 80 -8.37 -5.57 14.11
CA ALA A 80 -8.99 -4.70 15.08
C ALA A 80 -8.84 -5.29 16.48
N PHE A 81 -8.21 -4.54 17.39
CA PHE A 81 -8.09 -4.93 18.79
C PHE A 81 -9.16 -4.21 19.61
N ASP A 82 -9.70 -4.89 20.62
CA ASP A 82 -10.49 -4.23 21.66
C ASP A 82 -9.57 -3.26 22.42
N ALA A 83 -9.74 -1.96 22.16
CA ALA A 83 -8.95 -0.93 22.79
C ALA A 83 -9.49 -0.66 24.20
N ASP A 84 -8.78 -1.13 25.23
CA ASP A 84 -8.96 -0.61 26.57
C ASP A 84 -8.38 0.81 26.64
N SER A 85 -9.24 1.81 26.85
CA SER A 85 -8.83 3.22 26.96
C SER A 85 -7.86 3.50 28.11
N ASN A 86 -7.68 2.54 29.03
CA ASN A 86 -6.77 2.64 30.17
C ASN A 86 -5.50 1.78 30.02
N GLU A 87 -5.22 1.25 28.82
CA GLU A 87 -4.03 0.46 28.58
C GLU A 87 -2.75 1.29 28.85
N SER A 88 -1.83 0.73 29.66
CA SER A 88 -0.53 1.35 29.86
C SER A 88 0.33 1.31 28.59
N GLU A 89 1.17 2.32 28.38
CA GLU A 89 2.11 2.34 27.23
C GLU A 89 3.04 1.11 27.17
N ALA A 90 3.37 0.52 28.33
CA ALA A 90 4.14 -0.72 28.37
C ALA A 90 3.35 -1.90 27.81
N ALA A 91 2.09 -2.08 28.23
CA ALA A 91 1.20 -3.12 27.72
C ALA A 91 0.95 -2.96 26.22
N LYS A 92 0.72 -1.72 25.75
CA LYS A 92 0.55 -1.39 24.34
C LYS A 92 1.76 -1.83 23.50
N LYS A 93 2.98 -1.53 23.96
CA LYS A 93 4.21 -1.97 23.27
C LYS A 93 4.35 -3.48 23.23
N THR A 94 4.01 -4.17 24.32
CA THR A 94 4.03 -5.64 24.34
C THR A 94 3.02 -6.23 23.36
N ARG A 95 1.80 -5.69 23.29
CA ARG A 95 0.81 -6.11 22.28
C ARG A 95 1.31 -5.85 20.87
N GLN A 96 1.85 -4.66 20.57
CA GLN A 96 2.39 -4.34 19.25
C GLN A 96 3.54 -5.27 18.81
N ALA A 97 4.38 -5.70 19.76
CA ALA A 97 5.43 -6.66 19.48
C ALA A 97 4.86 -8.07 19.17
N ALA A 98 3.86 -8.51 19.95
CA ALA A 98 3.14 -9.77 19.70
C ALA A 98 2.43 -9.75 18.34
N ASP A 99 1.77 -8.63 18.03
CA ASP A 99 1.11 -8.35 16.77
C ASP A 99 2.05 -8.49 15.57
N LEU A 100 3.15 -7.75 15.58
CA LEU A 100 4.16 -7.82 14.52
C LEU A 100 4.74 -9.24 14.38
N ALA A 101 5.02 -9.91 15.50
CA ALA A 101 5.57 -11.26 15.50
C ALA A 101 4.59 -12.27 14.89
N CYS A 102 3.31 -12.21 15.27
CA CYS A 102 2.27 -13.07 14.73
C CYS A 102 2.03 -12.79 13.25
N TYR A 103 1.90 -11.52 12.87
CA TYR A 103 1.71 -11.09 11.48
C TYR A 103 2.82 -11.62 10.57
N GLN A 104 4.08 -11.38 10.94
CA GLN A 104 5.25 -11.85 10.19
C GLN A 104 5.31 -13.38 10.07
N LYS A 105 4.87 -14.10 11.11
CA LYS A 105 4.89 -15.56 11.15
C LYS A 105 3.81 -16.22 10.29
N THR A 106 2.72 -15.51 10.01
CA THR A 106 1.51 -16.11 9.47
C THR A 106 1.09 -15.48 8.14
N SER A 107 0.62 -14.23 8.14
CA SER A 107 -0.07 -13.64 6.99
C SER A 107 0.74 -12.64 6.17
N ALA A 108 1.84 -12.08 6.69
CA ALA A 108 2.51 -10.93 6.07
C ALA A 108 2.78 -11.04 4.56
N PHE A 109 3.56 -12.03 4.14
CA PHE A 109 3.92 -12.18 2.72
C PHE A 109 2.76 -12.70 1.86
N ILE A 110 1.83 -13.45 2.45
CA ILE A 110 0.62 -13.92 1.75
C ILE A 110 -0.29 -12.72 1.47
N ASN A 111 -0.46 -11.80 2.42
CA ASN A 111 -1.24 -10.57 2.24
C ASN A 111 -0.61 -9.66 1.18
N GLU A 112 0.72 -9.52 1.19
CA GLU A 112 1.44 -8.72 0.19
C GLU A 112 1.24 -9.25 -1.23
N VAL A 113 1.44 -10.56 -1.44
CA VAL A 113 1.24 -11.19 -2.75
C VAL A 113 -0.25 -11.20 -3.14
N TYR A 114 -1.16 -11.48 -2.22
CA TYR A 114 -2.60 -11.48 -2.49
C TYR A 114 -3.11 -10.08 -2.87
N ALA A 115 -2.64 -9.04 -2.18
CA ALA A 115 -2.96 -7.65 -2.52
C ALA A 115 -2.33 -7.22 -3.86
N TYR A 116 -1.13 -7.68 -4.19
CA TYR A 116 -0.56 -7.42 -5.53
C TYR A 116 -1.42 -8.02 -6.64
N LEU A 117 -1.87 -9.27 -6.47
CA LEU A 117 -2.65 -10.01 -7.46
C LEU A 117 -4.09 -9.52 -7.59
N ASN A 118 -4.72 -9.14 -6.48
CA ASN A 118 -6.17 -8.88 -6.41
C ASN A 118 -6.50 -7.42 -6.08
N GLY A 119 -5.53 -6.62 -5.66
CA GLY A 119 -5.69 -5.20 -5.32
C GLY A 119 -5.76 -4.27 -6.53
N GLY A 120 -5.79 -4.82 -7.75
CA GLY A 120 -6.01 -4.11 -9.02
C GLY A 120 -7.40 -3.48 -9.19
N SER A 121 -8.10 -3.19 -8.10
CA SER A 121 -9.36 -2.42 -8.07
C SER A 121 -9.43 -1.35 -6.97
N ASP A 122 -8.38 -1.23 -6.14
CA ASP A 122 -8.26 -0.24 -5.06
C ASP A 122 -7.15 0.79 -5.27
N ARG A 123 -6.40 0.69 -6.38
CA ARG A 123 -5.71 1.86 -6.92
C ARG A 123 -6.79 2.64 -7.67
N PRO A 124 -7.20 3.84 -7.23
CA PRO A 124 -8.04 4.65 -8.08
C PRO A 124 -7.29 4.79 -9.41
N ASP A 125 -7.98 4.48 -10.51
CA ASP A 125 -7.40 4.49 -11.86
C ASP A 125 -6.57 5.77 -11.99
N ALA A 126 -5.26 5.62 -12.21
CA ALA A 126 -4.35 6.76 -12.18
C ALA A 126 -4.82 7.85 -13.15
N ASP A 127 -5.42 7.45 -14.28
CA ASP A 127 -6.02 8.38 -15.23
C ASP A 127 -7.27 9.07 -14.65
N ALA A 128 -8.14 8.32 -13.97
CA ALA A 128 -9.31 8.87 -13.27
C ALA A 128 -8.93 9.82 -12.11
N VAL A 129 -7.92 9.48 -11.32
CA VAL A 129 -7.36 10.33 -10.25
C VAL A 129 -6.82 11.61 -10.85
N GLN A 130 -5.96 11.51 -11.86
CA GLN A 130 -5.32 12.66 -12.49
C GLN A 130 -6.38 13.58 -13.13
N ARG A 131 -7.44 13.02 -13.71
CA ARG A 131 -8.59 13.79 -14.20
C ARG A 131 -9.37 14.47 -13.08
N ALA A 132 -9.62 13.78 -11.98
CA ALA A 132 -10.34 14.32 -10.83
C ALA A 132 -9.53 15.45 -10.15
N VAL A 133 -8.21 15.29 -10.04
CA VAL A 133 -7.29 16.33 -9.57
C VAL A 133 -7.30 17.53 -10.50
N LEU A 134 -7.18 17.35 -11.82
CA LEU A 134 -7.26 18.46 -12.78
C LEU A 134 -8.60 19.21 -12.67
N ALA A 135 -9.71 18.48 -12.51
CA ALA A 135 -11.02 19.10 -12.30
C ALA A 135 -11.07 19.92 -11.00
N CYS A 136 -10.50 19.41 -9.90
CA CYS A 136 -10.37 20.15 -8.63
C CYS A 136 -9.52 21.43 -8.78
N LEU A 137 -8.41 21.35 -9.51
CA LEU A 137 -7.52 22.49 -9.74
C LEU A 137 -8.21 23.58 -10.57
N ILE A 138 -8.99 23.20 -11.58
CA ILE A 138 -9.78 24.13 -12.41
C ILE A 138 -10.89 24.78 -11.57
N ASP A 139 -11.65 23.99 -10.80
CA ASP A 139 -12.75 24.50 -9.95
C ASP A 139 -12.26 25.50 -8.91
N ARG A 140 -11.08 25.22 -8.32
CA ARG A 140 -10.40 26.11 -7.37
C ARG A 140 -9.62 27.24 -8.01
N LYS A 141 -9.62 27.34 -9.35
CA LYS A 141 -8.91 28.37 -10.13
C LYS A 141 -7.40 28.41 -9.86
N LEU A 142 -6.83 27.25 -9.54
CA LEU A 142 -5.39 27.06 -9.33
C LEU A 142 -4.65 26.89 -10.66
N VAL A 143 -5.37 26.49 -11.72
CA VAL A 143 -4.88 26.43 -13.11
C VAL A 143 -5.89 27.09 -14.06
N PRO A 144 -5.47 27.51 -15.27
CA PRO A 144 -6.40 28.02 -16.29
C PRO A 144 -7.52 27.01 -16.61
N ALA A 145 -8.75 27.51 -16.79
CA ALA A 145 -9.94 26.67 -17.03
C ALA A 145 -9.91 25.91 -18.37
N ASP A 146 -9.02 26.30 -19.29
CA ASP A 146 -8.77 25.66 -20.57
C ASP A 146 -7.57 24.72 -20.56
N THR A 147 -6.97 24.46 -19.38
CA THR A 147 -5.86 23.51 -19.24
C THR A 147 -6.32 22.12 -19.67
N SER A 148 -5.68 21.59 -20.72
CA SER A 148 -6.00 20.25 -21.21
C SER A 148 -5.37 19.17 -20.34
N TYR A 149 -5.93 17.97 -20.40
CA TYR A 149 -5.39 16.82 -19.68
C TYR A 149 -3.97 16.46 -20.13
N ASP A 150 -3.67 16.55 -21.43
CA ASP A 150 -2.33 16.28 -21.95
C ASP A 150 -1.31 17.33 -21.48
N GLN A 151 -1.72 18.60 -21.34
CA GLN A 151 -0.87 19.66 -20.77
C GLN A 151 -0.60 19.42 -19.28
N PHE A 152 -1.61 18.94 -18.55
CA PHE A 152 -1.49 18.57 -17.14
C PHE A 152 -0.52 17.39 -16.94
N LEU A 153 -0.64 16.33 -17.74
CA LEU A 153 0.27 15.18 -17.70
C LEU A 153 1.71 15.55 -18.06
N ALA A 154 1.89 16.35 -19.12
CA ALA A 154 3.21 16.79 -19.52
C ALA A 154 3.94 17.57 -18.42
N ASP A 155 3.20 18.34 -17.60
CA ASP A 155 3.78 19.05 -16.45
C ASP A 155 4.13 18.12 -15.28
N LEU A 156 3.28 17.11 -15.02
CA LEU A 156 3.56 16.10 -13.99
C LEU A 156 4.86 15.34 -14.30
N GLU A 157 5.07 15.00 -15.57
CA GLU A 157 6.26 14.26 -16.03
C GLU A 157 7.53 15.13 -16.04
N GLN A 158 7.42 16.40 -16.42
CA GLN A 158 8.59 17.27 -16.62
C GLN A 158 9.02 18.01 -15.35
N ASN A 159 8.07 18.26 -14.44
CA ASN A 159 8.29 19.13 -13.29
C ASN A 159 7.82 18.51 -11.96
N GLU A 160 7.48 17.21 -11.90
CA GLU A 160 6.82 16.60 -10.73
C GLU A 160 5.51 17.34 -10.34
N GLY A 161 4.86 18.02 -11.30
CA GLY A 161 3.69 18.86 -11.06
C GLY A 161 3.99 20.25 -10.48
N LYS A 162 5.26 20.64 -10.41
CA LYS A 162 5.71 21.89 -9.78
C LYS A 162 5.47 23.15 -10.63
N GLN A 163 5.20 23.05 -11.93
CA GLN A 163 4.92 24.25 -12.74
C GLN A 163 3.42 24.63 -12.71
N PHE A 164 2.55 23.75 -12.21
CA PHE A 164 1.27 24.11 -11.57
C PHE A 164 1.37 24.29 -10.05
N GLY A 165 2.60 24.28 -9.52
CA GLY A 165 2.92 24.59 -8.15
C GLY A 165 2.74 26.08 -7.89
N ALA A 166 1.66 26.39 -7.21
CA ALA A 166 1.54 27.47 -6.23
C ALA A 166 2.36 28.75 -6.45
N GLN A 167 1.70 29.82 -6.89
CA GLN A 167 2.32 31.17 -6.93
C GLN A 167 2.52 31.78 -5.53
N SER A 168 1.96 31.14 -4.49
CA SER A 168 2.07 31.50 -3.08
C SER A 168 1.96 30.26 -2.19
N ALA A 169 2.44 30.31 -0.94
CA ALA A 169 2.31 29.18 0.01
C ALA A 169 0.85 28.74 0.27
N ALA A 170 -0.12 29.64 0.08
CA ALA A 170 -1.56 29.32 0.17
C ALA A 170 -2.05 28.44 -0.99
N ASP A 171 -1.44 28.60 -2.17
CA ASP A 171 -1.77 27.80 -3.35
C ASP A 171 -1.15 26.39 -3.26
N GLU A 172 -0.05 26.22 -2.52
CA GLU A 172 0.63 24.92 -2.34
C GLU A 172 -0.19 23.98 -1.47
N GLU A 173 -0.78 24.51 -0.39
CA GLU A 173 -1.73 23.79 0.44
C GLU A 173 -2.99 23.42 -0.34
N ALA A 174 -3.50 24.34 -1.19
CA ALA A 174 -4.70 24.11 -1.98
C ALA A 174 -4.51 23.05 -3.09
N VAL A 175 -3.34 23.05 -3.74
CA VAL A 175 -2.93 22.01 -4.71
C VAL A 175 -2.79 20.66 -4.00
N THR A 176 -2.09 20.61 -2.87
CA THR A 176 -1.92 19.38 -2.06
C THR A 176 -3.28 18.82 -1.63
N LYS A 177 -4.21 19.69 -1.24
CA LYS A 177 -5.56 19.30 -0.86
C LYS A 177 -6.34 18.66 -2.02
N CYS A 178 -6.20 19.16 -3.25
CA CYS A 178 -6.80 18.53 -4.42
C CYS A 178 -6.27 17.11 -4.67
N TRP A 179 -4.98 16.86 -4.42
CA TRP A 179 -4.42 15.52 -4.49
C TRP A 179 -5.00 14.60 -3.41
N ILE A 180 -4.97 15.04 -2.14
CA ILE A 180 -5.46 14.25 -1.00
C ILE A 180 -6.95 13.89 -1.13
N GLU A 181 -7.78 14.80 -1.65
CA GLU A 181 -9.23 14.57 -1.77
C GLU A 181 -9.62 13.61 -2.91
N ASN A 182 -8.70 13.32 -3.84
CA ASN A 182 -9.00 12.55 -5.05
C ASN A 182 -8.12 11.29 -5.22
N THR A 183 -7.31 10.96 -4.21
CA THR A 183 -6.51 9.72 -4.08
C THR A 183 -6.99 8.88 -2.91
#